data_AF-A0A1G5ART5-F1
#
_entry.id   AF-A0A1G5ART5-F1
#
_cell.length_a   1.000
_cell.length_b   1.000
_cell.length_c   1.000
_cell.angle_alpha   90.00
_cell.angle_beta   90.00
_cell.angle_gamma   90.00
#
_symmetry.space_group_name_H-M   'P 1'
#
loop_
_entity.id
_entity.type
_entity.pdbx_description
1 polymer ?
#
loop_
_entity_poly.entity_id
_entity_poly.type
_entity_poly.pdbx_seq_one_letter_code
_entity_poly.pdbx_strand_id
1 'polypeptide(L)'
;MRVKLGHYVYFWFVNSLMAAGTGLVLGVLAIRVGIFLVSPISFPICFVVIYQFYIVSYFWGKRRGEFEFSFLERSAVRGAENQELRIRLKEVKQELKWGDPASAHGKLTAALKTSPDNFVVCFKYAVSCERMGLGDGAITSYEKAETLIPMPSTSLRCYVAKQSTRVKKEGPSKRSSSPGLQYVFY
;
A
#
# COMPACT_ATOMS: atom_id res chain seq x y z
N MET A 1 -9.78 -11.63 9.23
CA MET A 1 -9.26 -10.66 10.20
C MET A 1 -10.28 -9.53 10.34
N ARG A 2 -10.61 -9.09 11.55
CA ARG A 2 -11.52 -7.94 11.73
C ARG A 2 -10.71 -6.65 11.78
N VAL A 3 -10.81 -5.86 10.71
CA VAL A 3 -10.22 -4.51 10.66
C VAL A 3 -11.02 -3.59 11.60
N LYS A 4 -10.33 -2.79 12.43
CA LYS A 4 -10.99 -1.85 13.36
C LYS A 4 -11.74 -0.76 12.60
N LEU A 5 -12.94 -0.38 13.06
CA LEU A 5 -13.76 0.67 12.43
C LEU A 5 -13.01 1.99 12.21
N GLY A 6 -12.17 2.39 13.17
CA GLY A 6 -11.35 3.59 13.06
C GLY A 6 -10.39 3.59 11.85
N HIS A 7 -9.96 2.41 11.37
CA HIS A 7 -9.15 2.33 10.15
C HIS A 7 -9.99 2.59 8.89
N TYR A 8 -11.24 2.11 8.83
CA TYR A 8 -12.15 2.40 7.72
C TYR A 8 -12.45 3.90 7.63
N VAL A 9 -12.83 4.52 8.75
CA VAL A 9 -13.14 5.96 8.82
C VAL A 9 -11.94 6.77 8.40
N TYR A 10 -10.75 6.45 8.93
CA TYR A 10 -9.53 7.12 8.53
C TYR A 10 -9.24 6.95 7.03
N PHE A 11 -9.31 5.71 6.52
CA PHE A 11 -8.98 5.41 5.13
C PHE A 11 -9.93 6.16 4.20
N TRP A 12 -11.23 6.15 4.51
CA TRP A 12 -12.24 6.90 3.79
C TRP A 12 -11.98 8.41 3.83
N PHE A 13 -11.71 8.97 5.02
CA PHE A 13 -11.49 10.40 5.20
C PHE A 13 -10.27 10.91 4.43
N VAL A 14 -9.11 10.26 4.58
CA VAL A 14 -7.87 10.68 3.91
C VAL A 14 -8.00 10.59 2.40
N ASN A 15 -8.55 9.50 1.88
CA ASN A 15 -8.75 9.34 0.44
C ASN A 15 -9.75 10.36 -0.12
N SER A 16 -10.81 10.68 0.63
CA SER A 16 -11.78 11.71 0.23
C SER A 16 -11.16 13.11 0.22
N LEU A 17 -10.33 13.43 1.22
CA LEU A 17 -9.60 14.70 1.28
C LEU A 17 -8.62 14.85 0.12
N MET A 18 -7.88 13.79 -0.22
CA MET A 18 -6.97 13.77 -1.38
C MET A 18 -7.72 13.93 -2.71
N ALA A 19 -8.86 13.26 -2.86
CA ALA A 19 -9.70 13.40 -4.05
C ALA A 19 -10.21 14.84 -4.20
N ALA A 20 -10.69 15.45 -3.11
CA ALA A 20 -11.11 16.85 -3.10
C ALA A 20 -9.96 17.79 -3.46
N GLY A 21 -8.77 17.59 -2.87
CA GLY A 21 -7.58 18.39 -3.18
C GLY A 21 -7.13 18.26 -4.64
N THR A 22 -7.15 17.03 -5.18
CA THR A 22 -6.83 16.77 -6.59
C THR A 22 -7.85 17.45 -7.51
N GLY A 23 -9.14 17.33 -7.21
CA GLY A 23 -10.21 18.01 -7.95
C GLY A 23 -10.08 19.53 -7.88
N LEU A 24 -9.66 20.09 -6.74
CA LEU A 24 -9.44 21.54 -6.59
C LEU A 24 -8.28 22.02 -7.47
N VAL A 25 -7.14 21.33 -7.44
CA VAL A 25 -5.98 21.67 -8.28
C VAL A 25 -6.36 21.63 -9.76
N LEU A 26 -7.08 20.58 -10.19
CA LEU A 26 -7.55 20.47 -11.57
C LEU A 26 -8.58 21.54 -11.93
N GLY A 27 -9.48 21.90 -11.02
CA GLY A 27 -10.42 22.99 -11.20
C GLY A 27 -9.72 24.33 -11.41
N VAL A 28 -8.70 24.65 -10.60
CA VAL A 28 -7.90 25.88 -10.76
C VAL A 28 -7.15 25.90 -12.10
N LEU A 29 -6.58 24.76 -12.52
CA LEU A 29 -5.93 24.65 -13.82
C LEU A 29 -6.92 24.82 -14.98
N ALA A 30 -8.14 24.26 -14.87
CA ALA A 30 -9.18 24.39 -15.89
C ALA A 30 -9.60 25.85 -16.11
N ILE A 31 -9.70 26.66 -15.04
CA ILE A 31 -9.92 28.11 -15.14
C ILE A 31 -8.82 28.77 -15.97
N ARG A 32 -7.56 28.43 -15.70
CA ARG A 32 -6.41 29.05 -16.39
C ARG A 32 -6.32 28.70 -17.88
N VAL A 33 -6.87 27.56 -18.29
CA VAL A 33 -6.89 27.11 -19.69
C VAL A 33 -8.17 27.58 -20.42
N GLY A 34 -9.03 28.37 -19.76
CA GLY A 34 -10.21 28.98 -20.38
C GLY A 34 -11.40 28.03 -20.53
N ILE A 35 -11.41 26.91 -19.79
CA ILE A 35 -12.56 25.99 -19.76
C ILE A 35 -13.60 26.55 -18.81
N PHE A 36 -14.39 27.53 -19.26
CA PHE A 36 -15.43 28.19 -18.46
C PHE A 36 -16.79 27.48 -18.48
N LEU A 37 -16.91 26.37 -19.21
CA LEU A 37 -18.18 25.63 -19.35
C LEU A 37 -18.63 24.94 -18.04
N VAL A 38 -17.73 24.79 -17.08
CA VAL A 38 -17.96 24.02 -15.85
C VAL A 38 -17.45 24.82 -14.65
N SER A 39 -18.29 24.99 -13.62
CA SER A 39 -17.91 25.69 -12.40
C SER A 39 -16.70 24.99 -11.75
N PRO A 40 -15.65 25.72 -11.34
CA PRO A 40 -14.45 25.13 -10.73
C PRO A 40 -14.75 24.30 -9.48
N ILE A 41 -15.82 24.63 -8.76
CA ILE A 41 -16.28 23.93 -7.55
C ILE A 41 -16.82 22.53 -7.88
N SER A 42 -17.30 22.30 -9.10
CA SER A 42 -17.80 21.00 -9.50
C SER A 42 -16.68 19.95 -9.65
N PHE A 43 -15.44 20.35 -9.91
CA PHE A 43 -14.30 19.43 -10.02
C PHE A 43 -14.01 18.68 -8.71
N PRO A 44 -13.83 19.35 -7.54
CA PRO A 44 -13.75 18.67 -6.25
C PRO A 44 -14.91 17.71 -6.00
N ILE A 45 -16.16 18.12 -6.30
CA ILE A 45 -17.35 17.30 -6.05
C ILE A 45 -17.32 16.04 -6.91
N CYS A 46 -17.10 16.17 -8.22
CA CYS A 46 -17.01 15.05 -9.15
C CYS A 46 -15.89 14.08 -8.75
N PHE A 47 -14.71 14.59 -8.39
CA PHE A 47 -13.61 13.75 -7.95
C PHE A 47 -13.91 13.01 -6.66
N VAL A 48 -14.52 13.66 -5.67
CA VAL A 48 -14.93 12.99 -4.42
C VAL A 48 -15.92 11.87 -4.72
N VAL A 49 -16.94 12.11 -5.56
CA VAL A 49 -17.95 11.11 -5.93
C VAL A 49 -17.31 9.91 -6.65
N ILE A 50 -16.47 10.17 -7.67
CA ILE A 50 -15.75 9.11 -8.38
C ILE A 50 -14.89 8.30 -7.39
N TYR A 51 -14.21 8.97 -6.48
CA TYR A 51 -13.35 8.30 -5.50
C TYR A 51 -14.14 7.48 -4.47
N GLN A 52 -15.39 7.83 -4.16
CA GLN A 52 -16.23 7.00 -3.29
C GLN A 52 -16.45 5.60 -3.88
N PHE A 53 -16.67 5.49 -5.19
CA PHE A 53 -16.78 4.18 -5.85
C PHE A 53 -15.49 3.36 -5.70
N TYR A 54 -14.33 4.01 -5.82
CA TYR A 54 -13.04 3.34 -5.58
C TYR A 54 -12.87 2.90 -4.12
N ILE A 55 -13.24 3.73 -3.14
CA ILE A 55 -13.13 3.39 -1.71
C ILE A 55 -14.02 2.19 -1.36
N VAL A 56 -15.25 2.13 -1.89
CA VAL A 56 -16.14 0.96 -1.70
C VAL A 56 -15.50 -0.33 -2.20
N SER A 57 -14.73 -0.27 -3.31
CA SER A 57 -13.99 -1.42 -3.84
C SER A 57 -12.88 -1.94 -2.91
N TYR A 58 -12.33 -1.08 -2.05
CA TYR A 58 -11.37 -1.47 -1.00
C TYR A 58 -12.08 -2.12 0.19
N PHE A 59 -13.31 -1.73 0.49
CA PHE A 59 -14.03 -2.26 1.65
C PHE A 59 -14.74 -3.57 1.37
N TRP A 60 -15.30 -3.76 0.18
CA TRP A 60 -16.08 -4.96 -0.15
C TRP A 60 -15.72 -5.59 -1.50
N GLY A 61 -14.76 -5.03 -2.23
CA GLY A 61 -14.45 -5.45 -3.60
C GLY A 61 -13.14 -6.18 -3.78
N LYS A 62 -12.68 -6.22 -5.03
CA LYS A 62 -11.45 -6.91 -5.47
C LYS A 62 -10.17 -6.40 -4.79
N ARG A 63 -10.19 -5.18 -4.23
CA ARG A 63 -9.02 -4.56 -3.56
C ARG A 63 -9.02 -4.75 -2.05
N ARG A 64 -9.90 -5.61 -1.52
CA ARG A 64 -9.99 -5.88 -0.09
C ARG A 64 -8.68 -6.34 0.55
N GLY A 65 -7.90 -7.16 -0.14
CA GLY A 65 -6.60 -7.61 0.35
C GLY A 65 -5.58 -6.47 0.52
N GLU A 66 -5.60 -5.47 -0.36
CA GLU A 66 -4.75 -4.27 -0.23
C GLU A 66 -5.12 -3.45 1.01
N PHE A 67 -6.43 -3.32 1.28
CA PHE A 67 -6.92 -2.63 2.47
C PHE A 67 -6.51 -3.34 3.76
N GLU A 68 -6.64 -4.67 3.81
CA GLU A 68 -6.20 -5.49 4.94
C GLU A 68 -4.70 -5.42 5.18
N PHE A 69 -3.89 -5.41 4.10
CA PHE A 69 -2.45 -5.18 4.19
C PHE A 69 -2.14 -3.81 4.79
N SER A 70 -2.80 -2.75 4.33
CA SER A 70 -2.60 -1.39 4.84
C SER A 70 -2.92 -1.27 6.34
N PHE A 71 -3.95 -1.98 6.79
CA PHE A 71 -4.27 -2.09 8.21
C PHE A 71 -3.17 -2.78 9.02
N LEU A 72 -2.63 -3.90 8.53
CA LEU A 72 -1.57 -4.64 9.20
C LEU A 72 -0.25 -3.87 9.24
N GLU A 73 0.11 -3.23 8.12
CA GLU A 73 1.27 -2.35 8.05
C GLU A 73 1.17 -1.23 9.10
N ARG A 74 0.00 -0.58 9.17
CA ARG A 74 -0.21 0.49 10.15
C ARG A 74 -0.24 -0.01 11.58
N SER A 75 -0.79 -1.20 11.80
CA SER A 75 -0.81 -1.83 13.12
C SER A 75 0.60 -2.22 13.56
N ALA A 76 1.46 -2.70 12.65
CA ALA A 76 2.88 -2.93 12.92
C ALA A 76 3.64 -1.63 13.21
N VAL A 77 3.30 -0.53 12.53
CA VAL A 77 3.90 0.80 12.77
C VAL A 77 3.37 1.48 14.03
N ARG A 78 2.15 1.16 14.49
CA ARG A 78 1.53 1.77 15.69
C ARG A 78 1.55 0.88 16.93
N GLY A 79 1.83 -0.40 16.78
CA GLY A 79 1.89 -1.37 17.87
C GLY A 79 2.98 -0.99 18.87
N ALA A 80 2.66 -1.10 20.15
CA ALA A 80 3.58 -0.79 21.24
C ALA A 80 4.70 -1.84 21.38
N GLU A 81 4.49 -3.04 20.84
CA GLU A 81 5.35 -4.21 21.10
C GLU A 81 6.73 -4.17 20.43
N ASN A 82 7.01 -3.26 19.49
CA ASN A 82 8.36 -3.11 18.91
C ASN A 82 8.61 -1.71 18.33
N GLN A 83 8.96 -0.76 19.21
CA GLN A 83 9.30 0.62 18.83
C GLN A 83 10.46 0.70 17.82
N GLU A 84 11.42 -0.22 17.91
CA GLU A 84 12.54 -0.34 16.98
C GLU A 84 12.09 -0.77 15.58
N LEU A 85 11.22 -1.79 15.49
CA LEU A 85 10.67 -2.25 14.22
C LEU A 85 9.89 -1.13 13.52
N ARG A 86 9.15 -0.32 14.29
CA ARG A 86 8.44 0.86 13.79
C ARG A 86 9.39 1.87 13.16
N ILE A 87 10.51 2.18 13.80
CA ILE A 87 11.50 3.14 13.27
C ILE A 87 12.06 2.60 11.95
N ARG A 88 12.50 1.33 11.95
CA ARG A 88 13.03 0.67 10.74
C ARG A 88 12.02 0.64 9.60
N LEU A 89 10.77 0.28 9.86
CA LEU A 89 9.73 0.23 8.83
C LEU A 89 9.38 1.62 8.27
N LYS A 90 9.50 2.68 9.07
CA LYS A 90 9.35 4.07 8.60
C LYS A 90 10.50 4.49 7.70
N GLU A 91 11.73 4.17 8.07
CA GLU A 91 12.92 4.45 7.24
C GLU A 91 12.87 3.72 5.91
N VAL A 92 12.55 2.41 5.93
CA VAL A 92 12.33 1.62 4.71
C VAL A 92 11.28 2.26 3.81
N LYS A 93 10.17 2.75 4.39
CA LYS A 93 9.13 3.44 3.63
C LYS A 93 9.68 4.70 2.95
N GLN A 94 10.48 5.48 3.67
CA GLN A 94 11.10 6.69 3.16
C GLN A 94 12.07 6.36 2.00
N GLU A 95 12.93 5.37 2.15
CA GLU A 95 13.89 4.97 1.10
C GLU A 95 13.22 4.41 -0.15
N LEU A 96 12.19 3.60 0.02
CA LEU A 96 11.38 3.13 -1.10
C LEU A 96 10.67 4.27 -1.86
N LYS A 97 10.45 5.43 -1.21
CA LYS A 97 9.89 6.64 -1.83
C LYS A 97 10.97 7.44 -2.57
N TRP A 98 12.19 7.51 -2.03
CA TRP A 98 13.33 8.19 -2.67
C TRP A 98 13.95 7.39 -3.81
N GLY A 99 13.55 6.13 -3.99
CA GLY A 99 13.93 5.32 -5.15
C GLY A 99 15.26 4.60 -5.00
N ASP A 100 15.76 4.42 -3.77
CA ASP A 100 16.90 3.56 -3.48
C ASP A 100 16.41 2.20 -2.95
N PRO A 101 16.17 1.21 -3.85
CA PRO A 101 15.72 -0.12 -3.44
C PRO A 101 16.82 -0.91 -2.71
N ALA A 102 18.10 -0.59 -2.91
CA ALA A 102 19.22 -1.33 -2.33
C ALA A 102 19.35 -1.01 -0.84
N SER A 103 19.29 0.27 -0.47
CA SER A 103 19.25 0.67 0.95
C SER A 103 18.02 0.10 1.67
N ALA A 104 16.85 0.17 1.03
CA ALA A 104 15.63 -0.38 1.60
C ALA A 104 15.74 -1.91 1.82
N HIS A 105 16.36 -2.62 0.88
CA HIS A 105 16.62 -4.05 0.99
C HIS A 105 17.58 -4.38 2.16
N GLY A 106 18.65 -3.60 2.34
CA GLY A 106 19.57 -3.73 3.47
C GLY A 106 18.87 -3.57 4.82
N LYS A 107 18.03 -2.53 4.96
CA LYS A 107 17.26 -2.28 6.18
C LYS A 107 16.19 -3.34 6.45
N LEU A 108 15.53 -3.85 5.40
CA LEU A 108 14.59 -4.95 5.53
C LEU A 108 15.28 -6.26 5.90
N THR A 109 16.49 -6.50 5.43
CA THR A 109 17.30 -7.67 5.83
C THR A 109 17.60 -7.62 7.34
N ALA A 110 17.95 -6.44 7.87
CA ALA A 110 18.13 -6.26 9.31
C ALA A 110 16.82 -6.44 10.10
N ALA A 111 15.70 -5.91 9.59
CA ALA A 111 14.39 -6.09 10.20
C ALA A 111 13.94 -7.56 10.22
N LEU A 112 14.23 -8.32 9.16
CA LEU A 112 13.89 -9.73 9.07
C LEU A 112 14.67 -10.59 10.07
N LYS A 113 15.91 -10.21 10.40
CA LYS A 113 16.69 -10.87 11.46
C LYS A 113 16.06 -10.69 12.85
N THR A 114 15.55 -9.49 13.14
CA THR A 114 14.92 -9.19 14.43
C THR A 114 13.48 -9.69 14.53
N SER A 115 12.78 -9.81 13.41
CA SER A 115 11.37 -10.20 13.37
C SER A 115 11.08 -11.12 12.18
N PRO A 116 11.60 -12.36 12.19
CA PRO A 116 11.51 -13.29 11.07
C PRO A 116 10.07 -13.76 10.79
N ASP A 117 9.20 -13.70 11.78
CA ASP A 117 7.80 -14.17 11.72
C ASP A 117 6.80 -13.01 11.60
N ASN A 118 7.30 -11.80 11.31
CA ASN A 118 6.42 -10.67 11.05
C ASN A 118 5.99 -10.65 9.58
N PHE A 119 4.68 -10.81 9.36
CA PHE A 119 4.05 -10.74 8.04
C PHE A 119 4.46 -9.50 7.24
N VAL A 120 4.40 -8.31 7.83
CA VAL A 120 4.65 -7.04 7.14
C VAL A 120 6.11 -6.94 6.71
N VAL A 121 7.04 -7.39 7.55
CA VAL A 121 8.47 -7.43 7.24
C VAL A 121 8.75 -8.39 6.09
N CYS A 122 8.22 -9.61 6.16
CA CYS A 122 8.39 -10.62 5.10
C CYS A 122 7.83 -10.14 3.76
N PHE A 123 6.62 -9.56 3.77
CA PHE A 123 5.98 -9.04 2.56
C PHE A 123 6.78 -7.87 1.96
N LYS A 124 7.22 -6.91 2.78
CA LYS A 124 8.04 -5.79 2.31
C LYS A 124 9.40 -6.24 1.80
N TYR A 125 10.02 -7.23 2.44
CA TYR A 125 11.25 -7.84 1.97
C TYR A 125 11.06 -8.45 0.57
N ALA A 126 9.99 -9.20 0.35
CA ALA A 126 9.63 -9.72 -0.98
C ALA A 126 9.52 -8.60 -2.05
N VAL A 127 8.83 -7.50 -1.72
CA VAL A 127 8.71 -6.33 -2.61
C VAL A 127 10.07 -5.68 -2.89
N SER A 128 10.99 -5.65 -1.91
CA SER A 128 12.35 -5.14 -2.14
C SER A 128 13.16 -6.04 -3.06
N CYS A 129 13.07 -7.36 -2.88
CA CYS A 129 13.69 -8.35 -3.78
C CYS A 129 13.20 -8.14 -5.21
N GLU A 130 11.90 -7.92 -5.41
CA GLU A 130 11.34 -7.61 -6.72
C GLU A 130 11.94 -6.36 -7.36
N ARG A 131 12.05 -5.26 -6.60
CA ARG A 131 12.63 -4.01 -7.11
C ARG A 131 14.10 -4.16 -7.46
N MET A 132 14.80 -5.06 -6.78
CA MET A 132 16.19 -5.43 -7.04
C MET A 132 16.34 -6.44 -8.19
N GLY A 133 15.25 -6.98 -8.74
CA GLY A 133 15.29 -8.01 -9.79
C GLY A 133 15.55 -9.44 -9.28
N LEU A 134 15.47 -9.67 -7.96
CA LEU A 134 15.69 -10.96 -7.32
C LEU A 134 14.40 -11.78 -7.30
N GLY A 135 14.04 -12.41 -8.42
CA GLY A 135 12.79 -13.14 -8.62
C GLY A 135 12.56 -14.28 -7.61
N ASP A 136 13.53 -15.19 -7.48
CA ASP A 136 13.39 -16.36 -6.59
C ASP A 136 13.30 -15.98 -5.11
N GLY A 137 14.09 -14.97 -4.71
CA GLY A 137 14.04 -14.40 -3.36
C GLY A 137 12.69 -13.74 -3.07
N ALA A 138 12.11 -13.05 -4.06
CA ALA A 138 10.79 -12.45 -3.93
C ALA A 138 9.70 -13.52 -3.77
N ILE A 139 9.71 -14.57 -4.61
CA ILE A 139 8.73 -15.67 -4.58
C ILE A 139 8.76 -16.36 -3.22
N THR A 140 9.94 -16.80 -2.77
CA THR A 140 10.13 -17.48 -1.48
C THR A 140 9.62 -16.62 -0.32
N SER A 141 9.89 -15.32 -0.38
CA SER A 141 9.47 -14.38 0.66
C SER A 141 7.97 -14.11 0.66
N TYR A 142 7.31 -14.08 -0.51
CA TYR A 142 5.86 -14.00 -0.59
C TYR A 142 5.18 -15.26 -0.07
N GLU A 143 5.70 -16.43 -0.41
CA GLU A 143 5.19 -17.71 0.10
C GLU A 143 5.33 -17.79 1.62
N LYS A 144 6.48 -17.34 2.17
CA LYS A 144 6.64 -17.19 3.62
C LYS A 144 5.67 -16.17 4.21
N ALA A 145 5.46 -15.02 3.57
CA ALA A 145 4.50 -14.03 4.04
C ALA A 145 3.07 -14.62 4.07
N GLU A 146 2.71 -15.47 3.11
CA GLU A 146 1.39 -16.10 3.05
C GLU A 146 1.10 -16.99 4.27
N THR A 147 2.10 -17.71 4.78
CA THR A 147 1.95 -18.56 5.97
C THR A 147 1.82 -17.76 7.27
N LEU A 148 2.37 -16.54 7.29
CA LEU A 148 2.35 -15.63 8.44
C LEU A 148 1.08 -14.74 8.50
N ILE A 149 0.15 -14.89 7.55
CA ILE A 149 -1.08 -14.08 7.54
C ILE A 149 -1.95 -14.41 8.76
N PRO A 150 -2.36 -13.39 9.55
CA PRO A 150 -3.30 -13.59 10.65
C PRO A 150 -4.64 -14.15 10.16
N MET A 151 -5.04 -15.32 10.65
CA MET A 151 -6.30 -15.95 10.29
C MET A 151 -7.51 -15.13 10.82
N PRO A 152 -8.68 -15.15 10.14
CA PRO A 152 -8.94 -15.67 8.80
C PRO A 152 -8.97 -14.51 7.77
N SER A 153 -7.89 -14.24 7.05
CA SER A 153 -7.81 -13.15 6.06
C SER A 153 -7.71 -13.69 4.63
N THR A 154 -8.82 -14.21 4.10
CA THR A 154 -8.88 -14.81 2.75
C THR A 154 -8.54 -13.80 1.65
N SER A 155 -9.05 -12.57 1.74
CA SER A 155 -8.77 -11.52 0.77
C SER A 155 -7.30 -11.11 0.75
N LEU A 156 -6.67 -10.97 1.92
CA LEU A 156 -5.24 -10.73 2.04
C LEU A 156 -4.41 -11.90 1.49
N ARG A 157 -4.79 -13.15 1.78
CA ARG A 157 -4.11 -14.33 1.22
C ARG A 157 -4.16 -14.34 -0.31
N CYS A 158 -5.34 -14.11 -0.88
CA CYS A 158 -5.51 -13.99 -2.33
C CYS A 158 -4.65 -12.87 -2.92
N TYR A 159 -4.52 -11.75 -2.21
CA TYR A 159 -3.67 -10.64 -2.63
C TYR A 159 -2.18 -11.02 -2.64
N VAL A 160 -1.67 -11.66 -1.58
CA VAL A 160 -0.27 -12.11 -1.50
C VAL A 160 0.02 -13.19 -2.55
N ALA A 161 -0.85 -14.19 -2.68
CA ALA A 161 -0.72 -15.25 -3.67
C ALA A 161 -0.75 -14.72 -5.11
N LYS A 162 -1.53 -13.66 -5.38
CA LYS A 162 -1.54 -12.99 -6.68
C LYS A 162 -0.17 -12.36 -6.99
N GLN A 163 0.52 -11.80 -5.99
CA GLN A 163 1.86 -11.23 -6.21
C GLN A 163 2.89 -12.32 -6.51
N SER A 164 2.93 -13.40 -5.73
CA SER A 164 3.86 -14.51 -5.98
C SER A 164 3.62 -15.15 -7.37
N THR A 165 2.37 -15.41 -7.72
CA THR A 165 1.98 -15.96 -9.03
C THR A 165 2.37 -15.03 -10.18
N ARG A 166 2.19 -13.72 -10.00
CA ARG A 166 2.62 -12.73 -11.01
C ARG A 166 4.13 -12.76 -11.19
N VAL A 167 4.92 -12.74 -10.11
CA VAL A 167 6.39 -12.80 -10.21
C VAL A 167 6.84 -14.08 -10.92
N LYS A 168 6.20 -15.23 -10.64
CA LYS A 168 6.47 -16.50 -11.34
C LYS A 168 6.20 -16.41 -12.84
N LYS A 169 5.16 -15.68 -13.26
CA LYS A 169 4.71 -15.61 -14.67
C LYS A 169 5.40 -14.52 -15.48
N GLU A 170 5.51 -13.32 -14.90
CA GLU A 170 5.94 -12.09 -15.57
C GLU A 170 7.35 -11.64 -15.16
N GLY A 171 7.90 -12.23 -14.09
CA GLY A 171 9.18 -11.82 -13.52
C GLY A 171 9.07 -10.67 -12.50
N PRO A 172 10.20 -10.33 -11.87
CA PRO A 172 10.28 -9.23 -10.91
C PRO A 172 10.07 -7.87 -11.60
N SER A 173 9.33 -6.97 -10.94
CA SER A 173 9.06 -5.63 -11.49
C SER A 173 9.77 -4.53 -10.69
N LYS A 174 10.47 -3.63 -11.41
CA LYS A 174 11.03 -2.40 -10.82
C LYS A 174 9.93 -1.42 -10.39
N ARG A 175 8.77 -1.43 -11.05
CA ARG A 175 7.60 -0.65 -10.66
C ARG A 175 6.77 -1.46 -9.66
N SER A 176 6.47 -0.86 -8.51
CA SER A 176 5.56 -1.44 -7.52
C SER A 176 4.20 -1.71 -8.15
N SER A 177 3.90 -2.96 -8.48
CA SER A 177 2.59 -3.41 -8.97
C SER A 177 1.54 -3.52 -7.85
N SER A 178 1.91 -3.15 -6.63
CA SER A 178 1.04 -3.00 -5.47
C SER A 178 0.60 -1.53 -5.34
N PRO A 179 -0.49 -1.09 -6.02
CA PRO A 179 -0.93 0.30 -5.99
C PRO A 179 -1.27 0.80 -4.58
N GLY A 180 -1.65 -0.09 -3.67
CA GLY A 180 -1.85 0.22 -2.25
C GLY A 180 -0.61 0.75 -1.51
N LEU A 181 0.60 0.54 -2.05
CA LEU A 181 1.86 1.11 -1.54
C LEU A 181 2.20 2.49 -2.10
N GLN A 182 1.60 2.89 -3.23
CA GLN A 182 1.95 4.14 -3.93
C GLN A 182 0.98 5.30 -3.65
N TYR A 183 -0.29 5.03 -3.35
CA TYR A 183 -1.32 6.09 -3.30
C TYR A 183 -1.91 6.37 -1.92
N VAL A 184 -1.49 5.64 -0.87
CA VAL A 184 -1.79 6.08 0.50
C VAL A 184 -0.60 6.91 0.98
N PHE A 185 -0.65 8.21 0.70
CA PHE A 185 0.13 9.18 1.46
C PHE A 185 -0.30 9.03 2.93
N TYR A 186 0.53 8.33 3.72
CA TYR A 186 0.62 8.49 5.17
C TYR A 186 1.87 9.28 5.49
#